data_AF-A0A6I7QAM3-F1
#
_entry.id   AF-A0A6I7QAM3-F1
#
_cell.length_a   1.000
_cell.length_b   1.000
_cell.length_c   1.000
_cell.angle_alpha   90.00
_cell.angle_beta   90.00
_cell.angle_gamma   90.00
#
_symmetry.space_group_name_H-M   'P 1'
#
loop_
_entity.id
_entity.type
_entity.pdbx_description
1 polymer ?
#
loop_
_entity_poly.entity_id
_entity_poly.type
_entity_poly.pdbx_seq_one_letter_code
_entity_poly.pdbx_strand_id
1 'polypeptide(L)'
;MSNELIVHEKYSRYWPIVALLSAVFTLLFFIAYQIVSDVLIEGYLRLTAFGFFALCVLSLFKVKDGKMEITLTEKENLLNITYKVRDRTLQSEDLNLDLIKEVETAQMPNKSLYNDFMKSDRCIKFKRKNSENWQYLHEIHGRVIPLSGENAEKIVNHIEKWRDR
;
A
#
# COMPACT_ATOMS: atom_id res chain seq x y z
N MET A 1 30.55 -1.81 -3.04
CA MET A 1 29.63 -1.78 -1.89
C MET A 1 28.24 -1.55 -2.45
N SER A 2 27.35 -2.54 -2.37
CA SER A 2 25.97 -2.38 -2.80
C SER A 2 25.27 -1.40 -1.87
N ASN A 3 24.95 -0.20 -2.37
CA ASN A 3 24.11 0.74 -1.66
C ASN A 3 22.68 0.21 -1.81
N GLU A 4 22.16 -0.40 -0.75
CA GLU A 4 20.80 -0.94 -0.71
C GLU A 4 19.96 -0.06 0.22
N LEU A 5 18.81 0.39 -0.27
CA LEU A 5 17.81 1.10 0.51
C LEU A 5 16.55 0.25 0.60
N ILE A 6 16.18 -0.15 1.81
CA ILE A 6 14.96 -0.92 2.07
C ILE A 6 13.92 0.02 2.65
N VAL A 7 12.77 0.10 1.99
CA VAL A 7 11.64 0.93 2.37
C VAL A 7 10.37 0.12 2.37
N HIS A 8 9.48 0.37 3.33
CA HIS A 8 8.21 -0.35 3.43
C HIS A 8 7.03 0.52 2.97
N GLU A 9 6.04 -0.14 2.35
CA GLU A 9 4.71 0.41 2.10
C GLU A 9 4.08 0.86 3.43
N LYS A 10 3.31 1.95 3.38
CA LYS A 10 2.53 2.39 4.54
C LYS A 10 1.46 1.35 4.87
N TYR A 11 1.66 0.64 5.98
CA TYR A 11 0.73 -0.39 6.44
C TYR A 11 0.22 -0.09 7.85
N SER A 12 -1.10 -0.04 8.00
CA SER A 12 -1.75 0.13 9.30
C SER A 12 -1.58 -1.13 10.16
N ARG A 13 -1.01 -0.98 11.36
CA ARG A 13 -0.90 -2.08 12.34
C ARG A 13 -2.27 -2.51 12.92
N TYR A 14 -3.34 -1.78 12.63
CA TYR A 14 -4.67 -2.03 13.19
C TYR A 14 -5.48 -3.09 12.43
N TRP A 15 -5.05 -3.55 11.26
CA TRP A 15 -5.78 -4.56 10.48
C TRP A 15 -6.13 -5.85 11.25
N PRO A 16 -5.22 -6.44 12.07
CA PRO A 16 -5.56 -7.60 12.89
C PRO A 16 -6.63 -7.30 13.94
N ILE A 17 -6.60 -6.10 14.53
CA ILE A 17 -7.57 -5.67 15.54
C ILE A 17 -8.94 -5.48 14.89
N VAL A 18 -8.99 -4.85 13.71
CA VAL A 18 -10.23 -4.69 12.94
C VAL A 18 -10.81 -6.06 12.56
N ALA A 19 -9.98 -7.00 12.11
CA ALA A 19 -10.42 -8.36 11.82
C ALA A 19 -11.01 -9.05 13.06
N LEU A 20 -10.33 -8.96 14.21
CA LEU A 20 -10.79 -9.55 15.46
C LEU A 20 -12.12 -8.94 15.93
N LEU A 21 -12.21 -7.61 15.99
CA LEU A 21 -13.44 -6.93 16.41
C LEU A 21 -14.60 -7.24 15.46
N SER A 22 -14.36 -7.26 14.16
CA SER A 22 -15.39 -7.61 13.17
C SER A 22 -15.89 -9.03 13.39
N ALA A 23 -15.00 -9.99 13.65
CA ALA A 23 -15.39 -11.38 13.94
C ALA A 23 -16.23 -11.50 15.22
N VAL A 24 -15.85 -10.78 16.29
CA VAL A 24 -16.62 -10.74 17.54
C VAL A 24 -18.01 -10.14 17.31
N PHE A 25 -18.11 -9.01 16.61
CA PHE A 25 -19.40 -8.38 16.31
C PHE A 25 -20.27 -9.27 15.41
N THR A 26 -19.70 -9.91 14.39
CA THR A 26 -20.43 -10.90 13.58
C THR A 26 -21.05 -11.97 14.46
N LEU A 27 -20.29 -12.55 15.39
CA LEU A 27 -20.78 -13.60 16.27
C LEU A 27 -21.90 -13.08 17.21
N LEU A 28 -21.71 -11.90 17.79
CA LEU A 28 -22.70 -11.28 18.68
C LEU A 28 -24.02 -11.02 17.96
N PHE A 29 -23.98 -10.39 16.78
CA PHE A 29 -25.18 -10.13 15.99
C PHE A 29 -25.81 -11.41 15.45
N PHE A 30 -24.99 -12.42 15.13
CA PHE A 30 -25.46 -13.74 14.73
C PHE A 30 -26.28 -14.42 15.85
N ILE A 31 -25.75 -14.43 17.07
CA ILE A 31 -26.45 -15.00 18.23
C ILE A 31 -27.69 -14.17 18.56
N ALA A 32 -27.59 -12.85 18.52
CA ALA A 32 -28.71 -11.96 18.82
C ALA A 32 -29.90 -12.20 17.88
N TYR A 33 -29.68 -12.38 16.57
CA TYR A 33 -30.80 -12.60 15.65
C TYR A 33 -31.51 -13.93 15.89
N GLN A 34 -30.82 -14.95 16.42
CA GLN A 34 -31.43 -16.27 16.70
C GLN A 34 -32.43 -16.25 17.86
N ILE A 35 -32.35 -15.22 18.73
CA ILE A 35 -33.18 -15.11 19.94
C ILE A 35 -34.37 -14.17 19.70
N VAL A 36 -34.26 -13.27 18.72
CA VAL A 36 -35.30 -12.29 18.40
C VAL A 36 -36.35 -12.90 17.48
N SER A 37 -37.62 -12.72 17.82
CA SER A 37 -38.77 -13.20 17.03
C SER A 37 -39.43 -12.12 16.17
N ASP A 38 -39.00 -10.86 16.31
CA ASP A 38 -39.47 -9.75 15.48
C ASP A 38 -38.80 -9.80 14.10
N VAL A 39 -39.61 -9.93 13.06
CA VAL A 39 -39.17 -10.11 11.66
C VAL A 39 -38.33 -8.94 11.15
N LEU A 40 -38.64 -7.70 11.55
CA LEU A 40 -37.89 -6.52 11.10
C LEU A 40 -36.53 -6.47 11.77
N ILE A 41 -36.48 -6.70 13.09
CA ILE A 41 -35.24 -6.69 13.86
C ILE A 41 -34.33 -7.84 13.43
N GLU A 42 -34.88 -9.03 13.18
CA GLU A 42 -34.16 -10.18 12.62
C GLU A 42 -33.44 -9.79 11.31
N GLY A 43 -34.17 -9.13 10.39
CA GLY A 43 -33.62 -8.65 9.12
C GLY A 43 -32.42 -7.72 9.29
N TYR A 44 -32.51 -6.74 10.19
CA TYR A 44 -31.41 -5.80 10.46
C TYR A 44 -30.21 -6.47 11.11
N LEU A 45 -30.43 -7.36 12.07
CA LEU A 45 -29.34 -8.08 12.75
C LEU A 45 -28.60 -9.01 11.78
N ARG A 46 -29.34 -9.71 10.90
CA ARG A 46 -28.75 -10.55 9.84
C ARG A 46 -27.90 -9.74 8.87
N LEU A 47 -28.41 -8.61 8.38
CA LEU A 47 -27.67 -7.74 7.47
C LEU A 47 -26.40 -7.19 8.14
N THR A 48 -26.51 -6.79 9.40
CA THR A 48 -25.39 -6.27 10.19
C THR A 48 -24.32 -7.34 10.43
N ALA A 49 -24.72 -8.56 10.83
CA ALA A 49 -23.82 -9.70 11.00
C ALA A 49 -23.06 -10.02 9.71
N PHE A 50 -23.77 -10.01 8.58
CA PHE A 50 -23.16 -10.19 7.26
C PHE A 50 -22.19 -9.06 6.89
N GLY A 51 -22.53 -7.80 7.19
CA GLY A 51 -21.64 -6.66 6.98
C GLY A 51 -20.33 -6.78 7.76
N PHE A 52 -20.40 -7.12 9.05
CA PHE A 52 -19.20 -7.38 9.85
C PHE A 52 -18.43 -8.61 9.36
N PHE A 53 -19.12 -9.63 8.85
CA PHE A 53 -18.45 -10.81 8.30
C PHE A 53 -17.64 -10.45 7.06
N ALA A 54 -18.22 -9.67 6.14
CA ALA A 54 -17.52 -9.17 4.97
C ALA A 54 -16.31 -8.30 5.36
N LEU A 55 -16.47 -7.40 6.35
CA LEU A 55 -15.36 -6.61 6.88
C LEU A 55 -14.25 -7.47 7.49
N CYS A 56 -14.60 -8.55 8.20
CA CYS A 56 -13.66 -9.52 8.73
C CYS A 56 -12.86 -10.19 7.60
N VAL A 57 -13.54 -10.70 6.57
CA VAL A 57 -12.90 -11.36 5.41
C VAL A 57 -11.95 -10.40 4.68
N LEU A 58 -12.39 -9.16 4.43
CA LEU A 58 -11.54 -8.14 3.81
C LEU A 58 -10.31 -7.81 4.66
N SER A 59 -10.49 -7.68 5.98
CA SER A 59 -9.39 -7.41 6.90
C SER A 59 -8.43 -8.59 6.97
N LEU A 60 -8.93 -9.84 6.93
CA LEU A 60 -8.10 -11.04 6.87
C LEU A 60 -7.26 -11.10 5.60
N PHE A 61 -7.82 -10.72 4.44
CA PHE A 61 -7.01 -10.59 3.22
C PHE A 61 -5.89 -9.55 3.40
N LYS A 62 -6.18 -8.38 3.99
CA LYS A 62 -5.15 -7.37 4.28
C LYS A 62 -4.08 -7.85 5.25
N VAL A 63 -4.44 -8.67 6.24
CA VAL A 63 -3.46 -9.31 7.15
C VAL A 63 -2.64 -10.37 6.41
N LYS A 64 -3.30 -11.19 5.58
CA LYS A 64 -2.67 -12.26 4.80
C LYS A 64 -1.71 -11.72 3.73
N ASP A 65 -2.06 -10.64 3.05
CA ASP A 65 -1.21 -10.04 2.02
C ASP A 65 0.02 -9.36 2.65
N GLY A 66 -0.12 -8.84 3.88
CA GLY A 66 1.01 -8.28 4.63
C GLY A 66 1.53 -6.97 4.05
N LYS A 67 2.76 -6.60 4.44
CA LYS A 67 3.41 -5.36 3.99
C LYS A 67 4.27 -5.65 2.77
N MET A 68 4.20 -4.77 1.79
CA MET A 68 5.17 -4.78 0.71
C MET A 68 6.45 -4.05 1.12
N GLU A 69 7.56 -4.67 0.78
CA GLU A 69 8.91 -4.15 0.92
C GLU A 69 9.44 -3.77 -0.46
N ILE A 70 10.01 -2.58 -0.55
CA ILE A 70 10.62 -2.01 -1.75
C ILE A 70 12.12 -1.93 -1.46
N THR A 71 12.90 -2.70 -2.18
CA THR A 71 14.35 -2.69 -2.12
C THR A 71 14.88 -1.96 -3.33
N LEU A 72 15.63 -0.88 -3.13
CA LEU A 72 16.33 -0.16 -4.18
C LEU A 72 17.81 -0.48 -4.10
N THR A 73 18.38 -0.99 -5.19
CA THR A 73 19.82 -1.31 -5.28
C THR A 73 20.43 -0.61 -6.49
N GLU A 74 21.52 0.12 -6.26
CA GLU A 74 22.33 0.72 -7.32
C GLU A 74 23.38 -0.28 -7.81
N LYS A 75 23.42 -0.51 -9.13
CA LYS A 75 24.49 -1.29 -9.78
C LYS A 75 24.83 -0.68 -11.14
N GLU A 76 26.08 -0.20 -11.29
CA GLU A 76 26.61 0.26 -12.59
C GLU A 76 25.67 1.23 -13.33
N ASN A 77 25.17 2.24 -12.60
CA ASN A 77 24.23 3.25 -13.11
C ASN A 77 22.80 2.76 -13.42
N LEU A 78 22.50 1.51 -13.05
CA LEU A 78 21.15 0.97 -13.04
C LEU A 78 20.60 0.97 -11.61
N LEU A 79 19.40 1.53 -11.47
CA LEU A 79 18.58 1.43 -10.28
C LEU A 79 17.69 0.20 -10.42
N ASN A 80 18.01 -0.86 -9.69
CA ASN A 80 17.15 -2.02 -9.54
C ASN A 80 16.14 -1.78 -8.42
N ILE A 81 14.85 -1.89 -8.72
CA ILE A 81 13.75 -1.77 -7.77
C ILE A 81 13.09 -3.14 -7.66
N THR A 82 13.26 -3.79 -6.51
CA THR A 82 12.68 -5.10 -6.22
C THR A 82 11.53 -4.94 -5.23
N TYR A 83 10.38 -5.53 -5.56
CA TYR A 83 9.19 -5.57 -4.70
C TYR A 83 9.04 -6.94 -4.05
N LYS A 84 9.04 -7.00 -2.73
CA LYS A 84 8.89 -8.24 -1.96
C LYS A 84 7.67 -8.21 -1.06
N VAL A 85 6.98 -9.33 -0.95
CA VAL A 85 5.93 -9.58 0.05
C VAL A 85 6.23 -10.90 0.73
N ARG A 86 6.49 -10.87 2.05
CA ARG A 86 6.78 -12.06 2.86
C ARG A 86 7.87 -12.95 2.22
N ASP A 87 9.00 -12.33 1.88
CA ASP A 87 10.17 -12.97 1.23
C ASP A 87 9.95 -13.51 -0.19
N ARG A 88 8.79 -13.27 -0.80
CA ARG A 88 8.53 -13.56 -2.22
C ARG A 88 8.70 -12.30 -3.04
N THR A 89 9.57 -12.36 -4.04
CA THR A 89 9.70 -11.29 -5.04
C THR A 89 8.47 -11.30 -5.95
N LEU A 90 7.72 -10.20 -5.95
CA LEU A 90 6.56 -10.00 -6.83
C LEU A 90 6.99 -9.51 -8.21
N GLN A 91 7.90 -8.53 -8.23
CA GLN A 91 8.32 -7.84 -9.43
C GLN A 91 9.70 -7.21 -9.21
N SER A 92 10.49 -7.10 -10.27
CA SER A 92 11.76 -6.37 -10.29
C SER A 92 11.80 -5.53 -11.54
N GLU A 93 12.25 -4.28 -11.41
CA GLU A 93 12.39 -3.33 -12.51
C GLU A 93 13.77 -2.70 -12.48
N ASP A 94 14.37 -2.55 -13.66
CA ASP A 94 15.64 -1.86 -13.82
C ASP A 94 15.40 -0.51 -14.50
N LEU A 95 15.87 0.55 -13.85
CA LEU A 95 15.76 1.93 -14.35
C LEU A 95 17.17 2.50 -14.53
N ASN A 96 17.48 2.99 -15.72
CA ASN A 96 18.75 3.68 -15.95
C ASN A 96 18.68 5.10 -15.36
N LEU A 97 19.58 5.41 -14.42
CA LEU A 97 19.64 6.68 -13.72
C LEU A 97 19.95 7.85 -14.66
N ASP A 98 20.74 7.64 -15.73
CA ASP A 98 21.05 8.68 -16.72
C ASP A 98 19.81 9.16 -17.47
N LEU A 99 18.80 8.30 -17.61
CA LEU A 99 17.57 8.64 -18.31
C LEU A 99 16.62 9.44 -17.45
N ILE A 100 16.87 9.55 -16.15
CA ILE A 100 16.04 10.31 -15.22
C ILE A 100 16.44 11.79 -15.30
N LYS A 101 15.47 12.63 -15.64
CA LYS A 101 15.63 14.09 -15.66
C LYS A 101 15.33 14.68 -14.29
N GLU A 102 14.14 14.39 -13.77
CA GLU A 102 13.59 14.97 -12.54
C GLU A 102 12.90 13.86 -11.73
N VAL A 103 13.00 13.91 -10.41
CA VAL A 103 12.32 13.03 -9.45
C VAL A 103 11.71 13.91 -8.38
N GLU A 104 10.45 13.66 -8.03
CA GLU A 104 9.77 14.41 -6.97
C GLU A 104 8.82 13.54 -6.17
N THR A 105 8.57 13.95 -4.92
CA THR A 105 7.48 13.39 -4.13
C THR A 105 6.17 14.05 -4.54
N ALA A 106 5.16 13.24 -4.87
CA ALA A 106 3.83 13.72 -5.19
C ALA A 106 2.79 13.20 -4.20
N GLN A 107 1.66 13.88 -4.11
CA GLN A 107 0.50 13.32 -3.42
C GLN A 107 -0.03 12.11 -4.21
N MET A 108 -0.47 11.09 -3.47
CA MET A 108 -1.06 9.88 -4.07
C MET A 108 -2.19 10.24 -5.07
N PRO A 109 -2.18 9.70 -6.30
CA PRO A 109 -3.29 9.86 -7.23
C PRO A 109 -4.52 9.12 -6.67
N ASN A 110 -5.43 9.87 -6.05
CA ASN A 110 -6.50 9.39 -5.18
C ASN A 110 -7.53 8.44 -5.84
N LYS A 111 -8.07 7.45 -5.09
CA LYS A 111 -9.47 6.88 -5.17
C LYS A 111 -9.84 5.91 -4.00
N SER A 112 -9.25 6.01 -2.81
CA SER A 112 -9.71 5.19 -1.66
C SER A 112 -10.41 6.09 -0.65
N LEU A 113 -11.58 5.68 -0.12
CA LEU A 113 -12.30 6.40 0.93
C LEU A 113 -11.39 6.78 2.10
N TYR A 114 -10.39 5.96 2.40
CA TYR A 114 -9.42 6.22 3.46
C TYR A 114 -8.49 7.41 3.16
N ASN A 115 -8.06 7.58 1.90
CA ASN A 115 -7.16 8.67 1.50
C ASN A 115 -7.87 10.02 1.43
N ASP A 116 -9.19 10.02 1.28
CA ASP A 116 -10.00 11.24 1.38
C ASP A 116 -10.00 11.79 2.82
N PHE A 117 -9.92 10.91 3.84
CA PHE A 117 -9.80 11.31 5.24
C PHE A 117 -8.36 11.56 5.69
N MET A 118 -7.38 10.83 5.14
CA MET A 118 -5.96 10.95 5.53
C MET A 118 -5.08 11.29 4.32
N LYS A 119 -4.91 12.59 4.05
CA LYS A 119 -4.01 13.16 3.01
C LYS A 119 -2.50 13.00 3.29
N SER A 120 -2.10 11.97 4.04
CA SER A 120 -0.70 11.76 4.44
C SER A 120 0.08 10.84 3.50
N ASP A 121 -0.59 10.18 2.57
CA ASP A 121 0.04 9.24 1.64
C ASP A 121 0.77 9.98 0.53
N ARG A 122 2.04 9.61 0.33
CA ARG A 122 2.90 10.12 -0.73
C ARG A 122 3.22 9.01 -1.73
N CYS A 123 3.53 9.44 -2.94
CA CYS A 123 4.09 8.60 -3.99
C CYS A 123 5.29 9.33 -4.60
N ILE A 124 6.05 8.63 -5.44
CA ILE A 124 7.21 9.21 -6.11
C ILE A 124 6.92 9.22 -7.60
N LYS A 125 7.17 10.36 -8.23
CA LYS A 125 7.11 10.51 -9.67
C LYS A 125 8.49 10.81 -10.20
N PHE A 126 8.75 10.34 -11.41
CA PHE A 126 9.96 10.67 -12.14
C PHE A 126 9.63 11.01 -13.58
N LYS A 127 10.49 11.83 -14.18
CA LYS A 127 10.41 12.25 -15.56
C LYS A 127 11.65 11.77 -16.30
N ARG A 128 11.46 11.11 -17.45
CA ARG A 128 12.57 10.67 -18.30
C ARG A 128 13.04 11.84 -19.19
N LYS A 129 14.33 11.89 -19.54
CA LYS A 129 14.89 12.92 -20.45
C LYS A 129 14.16 13.01 -21.80
N ASN A 130 13.67 11.87 -22.31
CA ASN A 130 12.98 11.76 -23.60
C ASN A 130 11.44 11.85 -23.49
N SER A 131 10.89 12.14 -22.31
CA SER A 131 9.44 12.20 -22.08
C SER A 131 9.06 13.48 -21.36
N GLU A 132 8.01 14.13 -21.83
CA GLU A 132 7.43 15.27 -21.11
C GLU A 132 6.52 14.83 -19.95
N ASN A 133 6.06 13.58 -19.99
CA ASN A 133 5.11 13.04 -19.02
C ASN A 133 5.82 12.50 -17.77
N TRP A 134 5.20 12.76 -16.62
CA TRP A 134 5.55 12.16 -15.34
C TRP A 134 5.08 10.71 -15.27
N GLN A 135 5.92 9.85 -14.72
CA GLN A 135 5.63 8.44 -14.47
C GLN A 135 5.74 8.16 -12.98
N TYR A 136 4.95 7.23 -12.47
CA TYR A 136 5.10 6.78 -11.08
C TYR A 136 6.27 5.83 -10.98
N LEU A 137 7.13 6.04 -9.99
CA LEU A 137 8.29 5.17 -9.75
C LEU A 137 7.87 3.80 -9.23
N HIS A 138 6.78 3.75 -8.46
CA HIS A 138 6.31 2.53 -7.82
C HIS A 138 4.87 2.24 -8.22
N GLU A 139 4.71 1.63 -9.39
CA GLU A 139 3.43 1.22 -9.95
C GLU A 139 3.48 -0.28 -10.30
N ILE A 140 2.70 -1.08 -9.59
CA ILE A 140 2.57 -2.52 -9.84
C ILE A 140 1.17 -2.79 -10.37
N HIS A 141 1.06 -3.35 -11.57
CA HIS A 141 -0.22 -3.71 -12.21
C HIS A 141 -1.25 -2.55 -12.21
N GLY A 142 -0.80 -1.31 -12.46
CA GLY A 142 -1.67 -0.12 -12.46
C GLY A 142 -1.99 0.44 -11.07
N ARG A 143 -1.46 -0.15 -10.00
CA ARG A 143 -1.60 0.35 -8.62
C ARG A 143 -0.33 1.05 -8.17
N VAL A 144 -0.45 2.35 -7.89
CA VAL A 144 0.61 3.11 -7.22
C VAL A 144 0.73 2.66 -5.77
N ILE A 145 1.96 2.52 -5.29
CA ILE A 145 2.27 2.06 -3.93
C ILE A 145 2.33 3.25 -2.97
N PRO A 146 1.51 3.28 -1.91
CA PRO A 146 1.52 4.38 -0.96
C PRO A 146 2.72 4.29 -0.02
N LEU A 147 3.44 5.40 0.09
CA LEU A 147 4.56 5.60 1.01
C LEU A 147 4.21 6.64 2.07
N SER A 148 4.88 6.57 3.22
CA SER A 148 4.91 7.71 4.14
C SER A 148 5.71 8.86 3.52
N GLY A 149 5.46 10.11 3.94
CA GLY A 149 6.24 11.26 3.46
C GLY A 149 7.74 11.10 3.68
N GLU A 150 8.14 10.67 4.88
CA GLU A 150 9.54 10.41 5.22
C GLU A 150 10.17 9.35 4.30
N ASN A 151 9.45 8.26 4.01
CA ASN A 151 9.95 7.20 3.14
C ASN A 151 10.06 7.67 1.67
N ALA A 152 9.11 8.47 1.21
CA ALA A 152 9.15 9.05 -0.13
C ALA A 152 10.35 10.00 -0.29
N GLU A 153 10.56 10.90 0.67
CA GLU A 153 11.70 11.81 0.69
C GLU A 153 13.04 11.07 0.77
N LYS A 154 13.14 10.02 1.60
CA LYS A 154 14.34 9.17 1.66
C LYS A 154 14.71 8.58 0.31
N ILE A 155 13.75 8.08 -0.45
CA ILE A 155 13.99 7.49 -1.77
C ILE A 155 14.43 8.57 -2.77
N VAL A 156 13.74 9.72 -2.82
CA VAL A 156 14.11 10.83 -3.71
C VAL A 156 15.55 11.28 -3.45
N ASN A 157 15.90 11.56 -2.19
CA ASN A 157 17.25 11.97 -1.81
C ASN A 157 18.32 10.94 -2.19
N HIS A 158 17.97 9.64 -2.12
CA HIS A 158 18.90 8.57 -2.48
C HIS A 158 19.11 8.48 -3.99
N ILE A 159 18.04 8.62 -4.79
CA ILE A 159 18.11 8.63 -6.25
C ILE A 159 18.91 9.84 -6.75
N GLU A 160 18.67 11.03 -6.19
CA GLU A 160 19.44 12.23 -6.55
C GLU A 160 20.92 12.06 -6.24
N LYS A 161 21.25 11.52 -5.05
CA LYS A 161 22.63 11.24 -4.65
C LYS A 161 23.33 10.23 -5.57
N TRP A 162 22.60 9.24 -6.10
CA TRP A 162 23.15 8.27 -7.04
C TRP A 162 23.31 8.82 -8.44
N ARG A 163 22.42 9.72 -8.86
CA ARG A 163 22.51 10.39 -10.16
C ARG A 163 23.67 11.38 -10.25
N ASP A 164 23.99 12.07 -9.15
CA ASP A 164 25.02 13.11 -9.12
C ASP A 164 26.45 12.55 -8.89
N ARG A 165 26.63 11.22 -8.90
CA ARG A 165 27.92 10.51 -8.79
C ARG A 165 28.49 10.17 -10.16
#